data_AF-A0A1H6FBI3-F1
#
_entry.id   AF-A0A1H6FBI3-F1
#
_cell.length_a   1.000
_cell.length_b   1.000
_cell.length_c   1.000
_cell.angle_alpha   90.00
_cell.angle_beta   90.00
_cell.angle_gamma   90.00
#
_symmetry.space_group_name_H-M   'P 1'
#
loop_
_entity.id
_entity.type
_entity.pdbx_description
1 polymer ?
#
loop_
_entity_poly.entity_id
_entity_poly.type
_entity_poly.pdbx_seq_one_letter_code
_entity_poly.pdbx_strand_id
1 'polypeptide(L)'
;MPFQKGQSGNPSGRPPGIQDKRAALRDLLDPHADELVKQAVKMALEGDTAALKLCLDRLIPPMKTAPVNIPGLAVGSLAERGAAVLDALGGGEIEPAQGAVLLSALQSQARIVEVSEIIERLEVLENERHN
;
A
#
# COMPACT_ATOMS: atom_id res chain seq x y z
N MET A 1 -29.47 13.68 18.24
CA MET A 1 -28.35 14.50 18.77
C MET A 1 -27.18 14.35 17.82
N PRO A 2 -26.47 15.43 17.45
CA PRO A 2 -25.33 15.35 16.54
C PRO A 2 -24.15 14.61 17.20
N PHE A 3 -23.37 13.90 16.39
CA PHE A 3 -22.15 13.20 16.82
C PHE A 3 -21.09 14.20 17.33
N GLN A 4 -20.60 14.02 18.56
CA GLN A 4 -19.49 14.81 19.11
C GLN A 4 -18.15 14.14 18.83
N LYS A 5 -17.30 14.83 18.06
CA LYS A 5 -15.93 14.40 17.75
C LYS A 5 -15.13 14.25 19.05
N GLY A 6 -14.58 13.05 19.29
CA GLY A 6 -13.75 12.76 20.47
C GLY A 6 -14.49 12.07 21.63
N GLN A 7 -15.80 11.89 21.55
CA GLN A 7 -16.57 11.19 22.57
C GLN A 7 -17.17 9.91 22.00
N SER A 8 -16.61 8.76 22.39
CA SER A 8 -17.18 7.45 22.04
C SER A 8 -18.55 7.30 22.71
N GLY A 9 -19.56 6.88 21.95
CA GLY A 9 -20.88 6.48 22.51
C GLY A 9 -20.80 5.25 23.42
N ASN A 10 -19.66 4.55 23.42
CA ASN A 10 -19.31 3.53 24.40
C ASN A 10 -17.97 3.88 25.08
N PRO A 11 -18.00 4.64 26.19
CA PRO A 11 -16.79 5.09 26.88
C PRO A 11 -16.01 3.96 27.56
N SER A 12 -16.63 2.80 27.83
CA SER A 12 -15.96 1.61 28.38
C SER A 12 -15.34 0.71 27.30
N GLY A 13 -15.55 1.03 26.02
CA GLY A 13 -15.07 0.23 24.91
C GLY A 13 -15.66 -1.18 24.87
N ARG A 14 -15.05 -2.05 24.06
CA ARG A 14 -15.41 -3.46 24.01
C ARG A 14 -15.02 -4.14 25.34
N PRO A 15 -15.92 -4.90 26.00
CA PRO A 15 -15.59 -5.53 27.28
C PRO A 15 -14.35 -6.44 27.17
N PRO A 16 -13.43 -6.37 28.14
CA PRO A 16 -12.22 -7.20 28.15
C PRO A 16 -12.58 -8.69 28.27
N GLY A 17 -11.86 -9.56 27.55
CA GLY A 17 -12.06 -11.01 27.57
C GLY A 17 -13.09 -11.56 26.58
N ILE A 18 -13.88 -10.71 25.90
CA ILE A 18 -14.79 -11.17 24.85
C ILE A 18 -13.98 -11.44 23.57
N GLN A 19 -13.84 -12.72 23.21
CA GLN A 19 -13.19 -13.14 21.97
C GLN A 19 -13.89 -12.52 20.75
N ASP A 20 -13.10 -12.15 19.75
CA ASP A 20 -13.65 -11.71 18.46
C ASP A 20 -14.55 -12.78 17.86
N LYS A 21 -15.77 -12.39 17.45
CA LYS A 21 -16.71 -13.33 16.81
C LYS A 21 -16.09 -14.00 15.59
N ARG A 22 -15.22 -13.30 14.84
CA ARG A 22 -14.51 -13.85 13.68
C ARG A 22 -13.42 -14.84 14.10
N ALA A 23 -12.83 -14.66 15.27
CA ALA A 23 -11.87 -15.62 15.81
C ALA A 23 -12.58 -16.91 16.24
N ALA A 24 -13.66 -16.80 17.01
CA ALA A 24 -14.46 -17.97 17.40
C ALA A 24 -15.00 -18.74 16.18
N LEU A 25 -15.44 -18.05 15.12
CA LEU A 25 -15.87 -18.69 13.88
C LEU A 25 -14.72 -19.37 13.11
N ARG A 26 -13.50 -18.83 13.17
CA ARG A 26 -12.32 -19.48 12.59
C ARG A 26 -11.98 -20.76 13.33
N ASP A 27 -12.01 -20.73 14.66
CA ASP A 27 -11.72 -21.89 15.50
C ASP A 27 -12.70 -23.05 15.24
N LEU A 28 -13.95 -22.74 14.88
CA LEU A 28 -14.95 -23.74 14.47
C LEU A 28 -14.66 -24.38 13.09
N LEU A 29 -14.00 -23.66 12.19
CA LEU A 29 -13.71 -24.14 10.83
C LEU A 29 -12.37 -24.86 10.73
N ASP A 30 -11.42 -24.53 11.60
CA ASP A 30 -10.03 -25.03 11.55
C ASP A 30 -9.94 -26.57 11.53
N PRO A 31 -10.70 -27.33 12.36
CA PRO A 31 -10.68 -28.79 12.32
C PRO A 31 -11.18 -29.39 11.00
N HIS A 32 -11.97 -28.63 10.23
CA HIS A 32 -12.56 -29.06 8.96
C HIS A 32 -11.84 -28.48 7.74
N ALA A 33 -10.73 -27.75 7.92
CA ALA A 33 -10.07 -27.02 6.84
C ALA A 33 -9.75 -27.92 5.63
N ASP A 34 -9.16 -29.09 5.87
CA ASP A 34 -8.80 -30.05 4.82
C ASP A 34 -10.02 -30.57 4.04
N GLU A 35 -11.11 -30.89 4.74
CA GLU A 35 -12.34 -31.40 4.14
C GLU A 35 -13.04 -30.32 3.32
N LEU A 36 -13.09 -29.09 3.84
CA LEU A 36 -13.65 -27.93 3.15
C LEU A 36 -12.89 -27.61 1.86
N VAL A 37 -11.56 -27.69 1.88
CA VAL A 37 -10.74 -27.49 0.68
C VAL A 37 -11.01 -28.58 -0.35
N LYS A 38 -11.04 -29.86 0.05
CA LYS A 38 -11.36 -30.97 -0.88
C LYS A 38 -12.75 -30.81 -1.49
N GLN A 39 -13.73 -30.43 -0.68
CA GLN A 39 -15.10 -30.19 -1.16
C GLN A 39 -15.17 -29.01 -2.12
N ALA A 40 -14.48 -27.90 -1.84
CA ALA A 40 -14.43 -26.75 -2.75
C ALA A 40 -13.80 -27.13 -4.10
N VAL A 41 -12.73 -27.92 -4.10
CA VAL A 41 -12.12 -28.44 -5.35
C VAL A 41 -13.10 -29.31 -6.11
N LYS A 42 -13.78 -30.24 -5.43
CA LYS A 42 -14.78 -31.10 -6.06
C LYS A 42 -15.90 -30.28 -6.72
N MET A 43 -16.50 -29.35 -5.99
CA MET A 43 -17.56 -28.49 -6.49
C MET A 43 -17.09 -27.66 -7.69
N ALA A 44 -15.86 -27.13 -7.64
CA ALA A 44 -15.28 -26.40 -8.75
C ALA A 44 -15.16 -27.27 -10.02
N LEU A 45 -14.65 -28.50 -9.87
CA LEU A 45 -14.52 -29.45 -10.98
C LEU A 45 -15.88 -29.92 -11.53
N GLU A 46 -16.92 -29.93 -10.70
CA GLU A 46 -18.31 -30.23 -11.09
C GLU A 46 -19.03 -29.04 -11.75
N GLY A 47 -18.37 -27.88 -11.84
CA GLY A 47 -18.87 -26.71 -12.59
C GLY A 47 -19.45 -25.59 -11.72
N ASP A 48 -19.30 -25.64 -10.40
CA ASP A 48 -19.65 -24.50 -9.53
C ASP A 48 -18.69 -23.32 -9.81
N THR A 49 -19.24 -22.26 -10.40
CA THR A 49 -18.47 -21.09 -10.84
C THR A 49 -17.91 -20.26 -9.68
N ALA A 50 -18.56 -20.28 -8.51
CA ALA A 50 -18.08 -19.59 -7.32
C ALA A 50 -16.89 -20.34 -6.71
N ALA A 51 -16.97 -21.67 -6.63
CA ALA A 51 -15.86 -22.51 -6.19
C ALA A 51 -14.68 -22.46 -7.17
N LEU A 52 -14.94 -22.46 -8.49
CA LEU A 52 -13.91 -22.24 -9.51
C LEU A 52 -13.18 -20.92 -9.32
N LYS A 53 -13.92 -19.82 -9.19
CA LYS A 53 -13.32 -18.51 -8.96
C LYS A 53 -12.48 -18.47 -7.69
N LEU A 54 -12.98 -19.02 -6.57
CA LEU A 54 -12.24 -19.11 -5.31
C LEU A 54 -10.91 -19.85 -5.51
N CYS A 55 -10.92 -20.99 -6.21
CA CYS A 55 -9.73 -21.78 -6.46
C CYS A 55 -8.74 -21.02 -7.35
N LEU A 56 -9.21 -20.39 -8.43
CA LEU A 56 -8.37 -19.62 -9.34
C LEU A 56 -7.73 -18.40 -8.67
N ASP A 57 -8.49 -17.63 -7.89
CA ASP A 57 -8.00 -16.45 -7.16
C ASP A 57 -6.94 -16.81 -6.10
N ARG A 58 -6.89 -18.07 -5.64
CA ARG A 58 -5.89 -18.55 -4.66
C ARG A 58 -4.69 -19.22 -5.32
N LEU A 59 -4.89 -19.89 -6.45
CA LEU A 59 -3.81 -20.55 -7.20
C LEU A 59 -3.02 -19.56 -8.07
N ILE A 60 -3.71 -18.60 -8.66
CA ILE A 60 -3.12 -17.61 -9.57
C ILE A 60 -3.04 -16.29 -8.80
N PRO A 61 -1.83 -15.86 -8.38
CA PRO A 61 -1.70 -14.56 -7.76
C PRO A 61 -2.17 -13.47 -8.73
N PRO A 62 -2.83 -12.40 -8.25
CA PRO A 62 -3.16 -11.28 -9.10
C PRO A 62 -1.88 -10.76 -9.76
N MET A 63 -1.98 -10.40 -11.04
CA MET A 63 -0.85 -9.88 -11.79
C MET A 63 -0.30 -8.65 -11.05
N LYS A 64 0.85 -8.82 -10.42
CA LYS A 64 1.56 -7.71 -9.79
C LYS A 64 2.18 -6.88 -10.90
N THR A 65 2.19 -5.58 -10.72
CA THR A 65 2.98 -4.69 -11.57
C THR A 65 4.43 -5.18 -11.56
N ALA A 66 4.99 -5.41 -12.75
CA ALA A 66 6.36 -5.87 -12.88
C ALA A 66 7.32 -4.84 -12.27
N PRO A 67 8.44 -5.26 -11.67
CA PRO A 67 9.47 -4.33 -11.24
C PRO A 67 9.98 -3.56 -12.45
N VAL A 68 9.89 -2.24 -12.38
CA VAL A 68 10.39 -1.36 -13.42
C VAL A 68 11.81 -0.96 -13.08
N ASN A 69 12.71 -1.09 -14.05
CA ASN A 69 14.02 -0.47 -14.01
C ASN A 69 14.01 0.77 -14.90
N ILE A 70 13.97 1.97 -14.32
CA ILE A 70 14.10 3.23 -15.06
C ILE A 70 15.56 3.68 -15.00
N PRO A 71 16.30 3.64 -16.13
CA PRO A 71 17.65 4.17 -16.19
C PRO A 71 17.70 5.62 -15.72
N GLY A 72 18.66 5.97 -14.86
CA GLY A 72 18.80 7.33 -14.34
C GLY A 72 17.88 7.70 -13.18
N LEU A 73 16.95 6.85 -12.74
CA LEU A 73 16.14 7.15 -11.55
C LEU A 73 16.97 7.15 -10.25
N ALA A 74 18.00 6.30 -10.20
CA ALA A 74 18.88 6.18 -9.02
C ALA A 74 19.91 7.32 -8.89
N VAL A 75 20.24 7.98 -10.00
CA VAL A 75 21.41 8.88 -10.10
C VAL A 75 20.96 10.25 -10.62
N GLY A 76 21.50 11.34 -10.06
CA GLY A 76 21.24 12.69 -10.55
C GLY A 76 20.33 13.54 -9.66
N SER A 77 20.02 14.74 -10.12
CA SER A 77 19.11 15.68 -9.50
C SER A 77 17.65 15.21 -9.55
N LEU A 78 16.78 15.81 -8.74
CA LEU A 78 15.34 15.53 -8.77
C LEU A 78 14.71 15.81 -10.14
N ALA A 79 15.21 16.82 -10.86
CA ALA A 79 14.77 17.16 -12.20
C ALA A 79 15.13 16.07 -13.22
N GLU A 80 16.37 15.59 -13.21
CA GLU A 80 16.82 14.50 -14.09
C GLU A 80 16.06 13.21 -13.85
N ARG A 81 15.79 12.88 -12.57
CA ARG A 81 14.96 11.73 -12.20
C ARG A 81 13.52 11.88 -12.69
N GLY A 82 12.95 13.08 -12.58
CA GLY A 82 11.61 13.37 -13.09
C GLY A 82 11.51 13.22 -14.61
N ALA A 83 12.51 13.72 -15.34
CA ALA A 83 12.61 13.55 -16.80
C ALA A 83 12.69 12.06 -17.17
N ALA A 84 13.52 11.28 -16.49
CA ALA A 84 13.64 9.84 -16.74
C ALA A 84 12.30 9.08 -16.57
N VAL A 85 11.47 9.47 -15.59
CA VAL A 85 10.13 8.89 -15.41
C VAL A 85 9.19 9.28 -16.55
N LEU A 86 9.24 10.53 -17.01
CA LEU A 86 8.41 11.00 -18.13
C LEU A 86 8.83 10.35 -19.46
N ASP A 87 10.13 10.15 -19.67
CA ASP A 87 10.65 9.46 -20.85
C ASP A 87 10.21 7.99 -20.86
N ALA A 88 10.29 7.30 -19.73
CA ALA A 88 9.81 5.92 -19.60
C ALA A 88 8.29 5.80 -19.83
N LEU A 89 7.50 6.80 -19.40
CA LEU A 89 6.07 6.89 -19.70
C LEU A 89 5.83 7.10 -21.20
N GLY A 90 6.54 8.05 -21.82
CA GLY A 90 6.42 8.35 -23.25
C GLY A 90 6.86 7.19 -24.14
N GLY A 91 7.84 6.41 -23.70
CA GLY A 91 8.33 5.20 -24.36
C GLY A 91 7.44 3.96 -24.15
N GLY A 92 6.45 4.03 -23.26
CA GLY A 92 5.59 2.89 -22.94
C GLY A 92 6.27 1.79 -22.13
N GLU A 93 7.41 2.08 -21.51
CA GLU A 93 8.14 1.14 -20.64
C GLU A 93 7.44 0.95 -19.30
N ILE A 94 6.62 1.93 -18.89
CA ILE A 94 5.86 1.90 -17.64
C ILE A 94 4.40 2.26 -17.85
N GLU A 95 3.54 1.71 -17.01
CA GLU A 95 2.13 2.07 -16.99
C GLU A 95 1.92 3.48 -16.39
N PRO A 96 0.89 4.23 -16.85
CA PRO A 96 0.56 5.54 -16.28
C PRO A 96 0.36 5.52 -14.75
N ALA A 97 -0.20 4.43 -14.21
CA ALA A 97 -0.38 4.25 -12.78
C ALA A 97 0.97 4.15 -12.04
N GLN A 98 1.97 3.45 -12.62
CA GLN A 98 3.31 3.36 -12.06
C GLN A 98 4.02 4.72 -12.11
N GLY A 99 3.92 5.43 -13.24
CA GLY A 99 4.52 6.77 -13.38
C GLY A 99 3.97 7.77 -12.37
N ALA A 100 2.65 7.77 -12.11
CA ALA A 100 2.03 8.63 -11.11
C ALA A 100 2.58 8.37 -9.69
N VAL A 101 2.75 7.09 -9.33
CA VAL A 101 3.35 6.70 -8.04
C VAL A 101 4.80 7.19 -7.92
N LEU A 102 5.59 7.04 -8.97
CA LEU A 102 6.99 7.46 -8.99
C LEU A 102 7.15 8.98 -8.90
N LEU A 103 6.36 9.75 -9.65
CA LEU A 103 6.37 11.21 -9.58
C LEU A 103 5.94 11.72 -8.19
N SER A 104 4.96 11.06 -7.55
CA SER A 104 4.56 11.38 -6.17
C SER A 104 5.68 11.12 -5.15
N ALA A 105 6.43 10.02 -5.34
CA ALA A 105 7.61 9.73 -4.52
C ALA A 105 8.71 10.79 -4.70
N LEU A 106 8.97 11.22 -5.94
CA LEU A 106 9.93 12.30 -6.24
C LEU A 106 9.50 13.63 -5.62
N GLN A 107 8.21 13.97 -5.68
CA GLN A 107 7.68 15.18 -5.03
C GLN A 107 7.88 15.14 -3.51
N SER A 108 7.69 13.98 -2.89
CA SER A 108 7.91 13.78 -1.45
C SER A 108 9.39 13.97 -1.09
N GLN A 109 10.30 13.45 -1.93
CA GLN A 109 11.74 13.65 -1.78
C GLN A 109 12.14 15.12 -1.96
N ALA A 110 11.56 15.82 -2.93
CA ALA A 110 11.82 17.24 -3.16
C ALA A 110 11.50 18.09 -1.93
N ARG A 111 10.38 17.80 -1.27
CA ARG A 111 10.00 18.48 -0.03
C ARG A 111 10.99 18.23 1.12
N ILE A 112 11.55 17.03 1.22
CA ILE A 112 12.55 16.70 2.24
C ILE A 112 13.84 17.51 1.99
N VAL A 113 14.29 17.57 0.73
CA VAL A 113 15.47 18.36 0.34
C VAL A 113 15.25 19.84 0.61
N GLU A 114 14.12 20.40 0.17
CA GLU A 114 13.76 21.81 0.40
C GLU A 114 13.77 22.17 1.88
N VAL A 115 13.14 21.35 2.73
CA VAL A 115 13.14 21.58 4.18
C VAL A 115 14.55 21.53 4.76
N SER A 116 15.39 20.61 4.29
CA SER A 116 16.77 20.48 4.75
C SER A 116 17.62 21.71 4.37
N GLU A 117 17.50 22.19 3.12
CA GLU A 117 18.19 23.39 2.64
C GLU A 117 17.72 24.66 3.37
N ILE A 118 16.42 24.77 3.69
CA ILE A 118 15.88 25.89 4.46
C ILE A 118 16.46 25.91 5.88
N ILE A 119 16.53 24.75 6.54
CA ILE A 119 17.11 24.63 7.89
C ILE A 119 18.57 25.05 7.88
N GLU A 120 19.37 24.53 6.95
CA GLU A 120 20.79 24.87 6.83
C GLU A 120 21.00 26.38 6.64
N ARG A 121 20.23 27.00 5.75
CA ARG A 121 20.30 28.45 5.53
C ARG A 121 19.84 29.27 6.73
N LEU A 122 18.84 28.79 7.48
CA LEU A 122 18.37 29.44 8.68
C LEU A 122 19.44 29.41 9.78
N GLU A 123 20.09 28.26 9.99
CA GLU A 123 21.17 28.12 10.97
C GLU A 123 22.35 29.05 10.67
N VAL A 124 22.74 29.19 9.40
CA VAL A 124 23.78 30.14 8.99
C VAL A 124 23.38 31.58 9.36
N LEU A 125 22.16 31.99 9.02
CA LEU A 125 21.67 33.34 9.33
C LEU A 125 21.54 33.60 10.83
N GLU A 126 21.10 32.61 11.62
CA GLU A 126 20.98 32.72 13.07
C GLU A 126 22.34 32.85 13.76
N ASN A 127 23.37 32.17 13.24
CA ASN A 127 24.75 32.26 13.70
C ASN A 127 25.41 33.60 13.33
N GLU A 128 25.14 34.12 12.13
CA GLU A 128 25.61 35.45 11.72
C GLU A 128 24.99 36.57 12.57
N ARG A 129 23.75 36.40 13.01
CA ARG A 129 23.03 37.40 13.83
C ARG A 129 23.37 37.36 15.32
N HIS A 130 24.02 36.30 15.80
CA HIS A 130 24.47 36.15 17.18
C HIS A 130 25.92 36.58 17.41
N ASN A 131 26.67 36.89 16.35
CA ASN A 131 27.97 37.56 16.40
C ASN A 131 27.83 39.07 16.17
#